data_AF-A0A3D2NJ76-F1
#
_entry.id   AF-A0A3D2NJ76-F1
#
_cell.length_a   1.000
_cell.length_b   1.000
_cell.length_c   1.000
_cell.angle_alpha   90.00
_cell.angle_beta   90.00
_cell.angle_gamma   90.00
#
_symmetry.space_group_name_H-M   'P 1'
#
loop_
_entity.id
_entity.type
_entity.pdbx_description
1 polymer ?
#
loop_
_entity_poly.entity_id
_entity_poly.type
_entity_poly.pdbx_seq_one_letter_code
_entity_poly.pdbx_strand_id
1 'polypeptide(L)'
;WKFNTAEVMGTADTDPAVFDEVVAFAGDIGMVPIPVHKEKSGYVLNSLLVPFLNAGFTLAAGGYAEPKDIDNVWRIGTGAPMGPFQITDIIGLTTPYNILAHGGEKDQALAAWLKSEYIDHGKLGVATGEGFYTYN
;
A
#
# COMPACT_ATOMS: atom_id res chain seq x y z
N TRP A 1 5.19 -14.76 12.36
CA TRP A 1 4.79 -13.51 11.69
C TRP A 1 4.00 -13.83 10.43
N LYS A 2 2.91 -13.08 10.10
CA LYS A 2 2.05 -13.34 8.92
C LYS A 2 2.54 -12.61 7.64
N PHE A 3 2.99 -11.37 7.79
CA PHE A 3 3.60 -10.56 6.72
C PHE A 3 4.98 -10.11 7.20
N ASN A 4 6.03 -10.86 6.88
CA ASN A 4 7.32 -10.79 7.56
C ASN A 4 8.48 -10.40 6.64
N THR A 5 8.25 -9.55 5.65
CA THR A 5 9.32 -9.02 4.81
C THR A 5 10.12 -7.96 5.55
N ALA A 6 11.45 -7.99 5.40
CA ALA A 6 12.35 -6.94 5.87
C ALA A 6 13.16 -6.40 4.69
N GLU A 7 12.85 -5.18 4.25
CA GLU A 7 13.56 -4.55 3.14
C GLU A 7 14.79 -3.80 3.68
N VAL A 8 15.99 -4.23 3.29
CA VAL A 8 17.26 -3.66 3.74
C VAL A 8 17.85 -2.84 2.59
N MET A 9 18.07 -1.55 2.80
CA MET A 9 18.57 -0.62 1.79
C MET A 9 19.65 0.27 2.40
N GLY A 10 20.87 0.18 1.87
CA GLY A 10 21.95 1.09 2.22
C GLY A 10 21.94 2.35 1.33
N THR A 11 22.73 3.34 1.74
CA THR A 11 23.15 4.46 0.89
C THR A 11 24.49 4.15 0.21
N ALA A 12 24.99 5.05 -0.62
CA ALA A 12 26.33 4.94 -1.20
C ALA A 12 27.47 4.85 -0.14
N ASP A 13 27.24 5.36 1.07
CA ASP A 13 28.22 5.38 2.16
C ASP A 13 28.09 4.19 3.12
N THR A 14 27.10 3.31 2.91
CA THR A 14 26.90 2.15 3.78
C THR A 14 27.97 1.09 3.50
N ASP A 15 28.68 0.67 4.54
CA ASP A 15 29.65 -0.43 4.44
C ASP A 15 28.93 -1.72 3.99
N PRO A 16 29.37 -2.36 2.89
CA PRO A 16 28.80 -3.64 2.44
C PRO A 16 28.77 -4.73 3.52
N ALA A 17 29.76 -4.77 4.42
CA ALA A 17 29.79 -5.75 5.50
C ALA A 17 28.66 -5.52 6.51
N VAL A 18 28.35 -4.25 6.82
CA VAL A 18 27.22 -3.89 7.69
C VAL A 18 25.89 -4.19 7.02
N PHE A 19 25.78 -3.92 5.70
CA PHE A 19 24.59 -4.28 4.94
C PHE A 19 24.32 -5.79 5.01
N ASP A 20 25.34 -6.61 4.77
CA ASP A 20 25.24 -8.07 4.80
C ASP A 20 24.91 -8.57 6.22
N GLU A 21 25.47 -7.97 7.28
CA GLU A 21 25.14 -8.29 8.67
C GLU A 21 23.67 -8.00 9.01
N VAL A 22 23.13 -6.86 8.56
CA VAL A 22 21.72 -6.50 8.77
C VAL A 22 20.79 -7.43 7.98
N VAL A 23 21.17 -7.83 6.76
CA VAL A 23 20.44 -8.83 5.96
C VAL A 23 20.40 -10.19 6.69
N ALA A 24 21.54 -10.63 7.24
CA ALA A 24 21.62 -11.87 8.01
C ALA A 24 20.76 -11.79 9.29
N PHE A 25 20.89 -10.69 10.03
CA PHE A 25 20.10 -10.44 11.24
C PHE A 25 18.59 -10.51 10.98
N ALA A 26 18.11 -9.93 9.88
CA ALA A 26 16.70 -10.02 9.50
C ALA A 26 16.23 -11.48 9.33
N GLY A 27 17.07 -12.33 8.73
CA GLY A 27 16.83 -13.77 8.65
C GLY A 27 16.78 -14.44 10.03
N ASP A 28 17.73 -14.12 10.92
CA ASP A 28 17.85 -14.71 12.26
C ASP A 28 16.63 -14.40 13.14
N ILE A 29 15.98 -13.25 12.95
CA ILE A 29 14.75 -12.88 13.67
C ILE A 29 13.46 -13.39 13.00
N GLY A 30 13.59 -14.26 11.98
CA GLY A 30 12.47 -14.93 11.31
C GLY A 30 11.75 -14.06 10.27
N MET A 31 12.43 -13.05 9.73
CA MET A 31 11.94 -12.27 8.59
C MET A 31 12.40 -12.90 7.27
N VAL A 32 11.75 -12.52 6.18
CA VAL A 32 12.23 -12.73 4.81
C VAL A 32 13.03 -11.49 4.41
N PRO A 33 14.37 -11.53 4.42
CA PRO A 33 15.18 -10.38 4.04
C PRO A 33 15.09 -10.12 2.54
N ILE A 34 14.89 -8.86 2.17
CA ILE A 34 14.82 -8.36 0.80
C ILE A 34 15.92 -7.29 0.62
N PRO A 35 17.09 -7.66 0.07
CA PRO A 35 18.15 -6.70 -0.22
C PRO A 35 17.75 -5.73 -1.33
N VAL A 36 17.84 -4.43 -1.07
CA VAL A 36 17.57 -3.37 -2.05
C VAL A 36 18.90 -2.71 -2.44
N HIS A 37 19.34 -3.00 -3.67
CA HIS A 37 20.72 -2.69 -4.12
C HIS A 37 21.01 -1.21 -4.40
N LYS A 38 19.98 -0.35 -4.48
CA LYS A 38 20.11 1.08 -4.70
C LYS A 38 19.02 1.82 -3.96
N GLU A 39 19.34 3.03 -3.51
CA GLU A 39 18.37 3.91 -2.87
C GLU A 39 17.15 4.14 -3.76
N LYS A 40 15.98 3.86 -3.18
CA LYS A 40 14.68 4.03 -3.85
C LYS A 40 13.65 4.44 -2.82
N SER A 41 13.05 5.62 -3.02
CA SER A 41 11.88 6.03 -2.26
C SER A 41 10.77 4.97 -2.38
N GLY A 42 10.25 4.52 -1.25
CA GLY A 42 9.24 3.46 -1.18
C GLY A 42 9.76 2.02 -1.24
N TYR A 43 11.08 1.80 -1.23
CA TYR A 43 11.68 0.45 -1.27
C TYR A 43 11.09 -0.37 -2.43
N VAL A 44 10.96 -1.70 -2.31
CA VAL A 44 10.34 -2.55 -3.33
C VAL A 44 8.82 -2.59 -3.13
N LEU A 45 8.35 -2.85 -1.91
CA LEU A 45 6.92 -3.07 -1.65
C LEU A 45 6.09 -1.83 -1.99
N ASN A 46 6.43 -0.66 -1.45
CA ASN A 46 5.60 0.54 -1.69
C ASN A 46 5.78 1.08 -3.12
N SER A 47 6.91 0.81 -3.78
CA SER A 47 7.08 1.11 -5.21
C SER A 47 6.14 0.33 -6.11
N LEU A 48 5.74 -0.89 -5.72
CA LEU A 48 4.74 -1.68 -6.43
C LEU A 48 3.31 -1.33 -5.96
N LEU A 49 3.14 -1.22 -4.65
CA LEU A 49 1.84 -1.11 -4.01
C LEU A 49 1.17 0.24 -4.30
N VAL A 50 1.89 1.36 -4.16
CA VAL A 50 1.28 2.69 -4.32
C VAL A 50 0.70 2.90 -5.73
N PRO A 51 1.43 2.63 -6.84
CA PRO A 51 0.85 2.74 -8.17
C PRO A 51 -0.34 1.81 -8.40
N PHE A 52 -0.29 0.59 -7.82
CA PHE A 52 -1.39 -0.37 -7.92
C PHE A 52 -2.66 0.13 -7.22
N LEU A 53 -2.55 0.66 -6.00
CA LEU A 53 -3.67 1.25 -5.28
C LEU A 53 -4.24 2.48 -6.01
N ASN A 54 -3.35 3.38 -6.47
CA ASN A 54 -3.75 4.60 -7.19
C ASN A 54 -4.47 4.30 -8.51
N ALA A 55 -4.10 3.22 -9.21
CA ALA A 55 -4.84 2.76 -10.39
C ALA A 55 -6.27 2.34 -10.02
N GLY A 56 -6.45 1.63 -8.91
CA GLY A 56 -7.77 1.31 -8.37
C GLY A 56 -8.59 2.56 -8.05
N PHE A 57 -8.01 3.50 -7.29
CA PHE A 57 -8.68 4.76 -6.94
C PHE A 57 -9.07 5.58 -8.17
N THR A 58 -8.22 5.62 -9.20
CA THR A 58 -8.51 6.33 -10.45
C THR A 58 -9.74 5.76 -11.15
N LEU A 59 -9.89 4.43 -11.17
CA LEU A 59 -11.05 3.76 -11.77
C LEU A 59 -12.34 4.07 -10.99
N ALA A 60 -12.30 3.99 -9.66
CA ALA A 60 -13.46 4.26 -8.82
C ALA A 60 -13.86 5.73 -8.80
N ALA A 61 -12.91 6.64 -8.53
CA ALA A 61 -13.18 8.09 -8.51
C ALA A 61 -13.63 8.62 -9.88
N GLY A 62 -13.19 7.99 -10.97
CA GLY A 62 -13.63 8.31 -12.32
C GLY A 62 -14.98 7.71 -12.72
N GLY A 63 -15.62 6.92 -11.84
CA GLY A 63 -16.91 6.27 -12.12
C GLY A 63 -16.84 5.16 -13.17
N TYR A 64 -15.65 4.58 -13.42
CA TYR A 64 -15.49 3.50 -14.41
C TYR A 64 -15.93 2.14 -13.87
N ALA A 65 -15.77 1.91 -12.57
CA ALA A 65 -16.20 0.70 -11.88
C ALA A 65 -16.28 0.94 -10.37
N GLU A 66 -17.17 0.22 -9.69
CA GLU A 66 -17.28 0.26 -8.23
C GLU A 66 -16.08 -0.42 -7.56
N PRO A 67 -15.67 0.00 -6.34
CA PRO A 67 -14.56 -0.61 -5.59
C PRO A 67 -14.62 -2.14 -5.53
N LYS A 68 -15.82 -2.69 -5.30
CA LYS A 68 -16.07 -4.12 -5.22
C LYS A 68 -15.78 -4.85 -6.54
N ASP A 69 -16.15 -4.25 -7.67
CA ASP A 69 -15.97 -4.88 -8.98
C ASP A 69 -14.49 -4.82 -9.42
N ILE A 70 -13.80 -3.74 -9.09
CA ILE A 70 -12.35 -3.62 -9.30
C ILE A 70 -11.60 -4.70 -8.50
N ASP A 71 -11.96 -4.88 -7.23
CA ASP A 71 -11.38 -5.95 -6.40
C ASP A 71 -11.70 -7.35 -6.94
N ASN A 72 -12.93 -7.59 -7.40
CA ASN A 72 -13.33 -8.88 -7.99
C ASN A 72 -12.54 -9.20 -9.25
N VAL A 73 -12.42 -8.24 -10.17
CA VAL A 73 -11.62 -8.41 -11.41
C VAL A 73 -10.17 -8.72 -11.05
N TRP A 74 -9.59 -7.99 -10.10
CA TRP A 74 -8.21 -8.25 -9.68
C TRP A 74 -8.04 -9.66 -9.09
N ARG A 75 -8.89 -10.04 -8.14
CA ARG A 75 -8.81 -11.35 -7.47
C ARG A 75 -9.01 -12.50 -8.43
N ILE A 76 -10.03 -12.44 -9.28
CA ILE A 76 -10.33 -13.51 -10.25
C ILE A 76 -9.27 -13.57 -11.35
N GLY A 77 -8.86 -12.41 -11.87
CA GLY A 77 -7.93 -12.34 -13.00
C GLY A 77 -6.49 -12.70 -12.65
N THR A 78 -6.06 -12.45 -11.40
CA THR A 78 -4.67 -12.68 -10.97
C THR A 78 -4.49 -13.83 -9.98
N GLY A 79 -5.59 -14.32 -9.39
CA GLY A 79 -5.55 -15.24 -8.26
C GLY A 79 -5.14 -14.59 -6.93
N ALA A 80 -5.00 -13.26 -6.88
CA ALA A 80 -4.69 -12.57 -5.64
C ALA A 80 -5.78 -12.79 -4.58
N PRO A 81 -5.42 -12.91 -3.30
CA PRO A 81 -6.40 -13.10 -2.24
C PRO A 81 -7.27 -11.85 -2.01
N MET A 82 -6.73 -10.67 -2.30
CA MET A 82 -7.33 -9.37 -2.02
C MET A 82 -7.10 -8.40 -3.19
N GLY A 83 -8.06 -7.51 -3.40
CA GLY A 83 -7.97 -6.39 -4.33
C GLY A 83 -7.43 -5.10 -3.71
N PRO A 84 -7.21 -4.05 -4.52
CA PRO A 84 -6.66 -2.78 -4.04
C PRO A 84 -7.50 -2.12 -2.94
N PHE A 85 -8.82 -2.22 -2.96
CA PHE A 85 -9.67 -1.57 -1.94
C PHE A 85 -9.67 -2.34 -0.63
N GLN A 86 -9.74 -3.68 -0.69
CA GLN A 86 -9.51 -4.54 0.48
C GLN A 86 -8.13 -4.31 1.13
N ILE A 87 -7.08 -4.16 0.32
CA ILE A 87 -5.74 -3.85 0.84
C ILE A 87 -5.72 -2.47 1.49
N THR A 88 -6.39 -1.49 0.87
CA THR A 88 -6.49 -0.14 1.43
C THR A 88 -7.20 -0.11 2.78
N ASP A 89 -8.29 -0.86 2.94
CA ASP A 89 -9.01 -0.96 4.21
C ASP A 89 -8.14 -1.59 5.32
N ILE A 90 -7.23 -2.51 4.98
CA ILE A 90 -6.27 -3.09 5.93
C ILE A 90 -5.18 -2.07 6.32
N ILE A 91 -4.68 -1.29 5.35
CA ILE A 91 -3.70 -0.23 5.60
C ILE A 91 -4.33 0.90 6.43
N GLY A 92 -5.62 1.16 6.22
CA GLY A 92 -6.35 2.30 6.74
C GLY A 92 -6.28 3.49 5.77
N LEU A 93 -7.42 4.12 5.50
CA LEU A 93 -7.57 5.11 4.42
C LEU A 93 -6.78 6.42 4.65
N THR A 94 -6.44 6.72 5.90
CA THR A 94 -5.70 7.94 6.27
C THR A 94 -4.27 7.93 5.72
N THR A 95 -3.62 6.75 5.68
CA THR A 95 -2.27 6.59 5.16
C THR A 95 -2.16 6.95 3.66
N PRO A 96 -2.91 6.30 2.74
CA PRO A 96 -2.89 6.67 1.32
C PRO A 96 -3.40 8.09 1.09
N TYR A 97 -4.40 8.56 1.85
CA TYR A 97 -4.83 9.97 1.79
C TYR A 97 -3.67 10.94 2.04
N ASN A 98 -2.89 10.74 3.09
CA ASN A 98 -1.77 11.63 3.42
C ASN A 98 -0.68 11.62 2.34
N ILE A 99 -0.44 10.47 1.69
CA ILE A 99 0.50 10.37 0.57
C ILE A 99 -0.04 11.15 -0.63
N LEU A 100 -1.29 10.93 -1.00
CA LEU A 100 -1.94 11.55 -2.15
C LEU A 100 -2.11 13.07 -2.00
N ALA A 101 -2.42 13.54 -0.79
CA ALA A 101 -2.63 14.96 -0.50
C ALA A 101 -1.37 15.83 -0.72
N HIS A 102 -0.18 15.21 -0.68
CA HIS A 102 1.10 15.88 -0.96
C HIS A 102 1.65 15.55 -2.35
N GLY A 103 0.89 14.82 -3.16
CA GLY A 103 1.24 14.49 -4.54
C GLY A 103 0.91 15.62 -5.53
N GLY A 104 0.92 15.26 -6.82
CA GLY A 104 0.54 16.20 -7.89
C GLY A 104 -0.97 16.43 -7.95
N GLU A 105 -1.42 17.26 -8.89
CA GLU A 105 -2.84 17.62 -9.06
C GLU A 105 -3.76 16.39 -9.16
N LYS A 106 -3.35 15.36 -9.91
CA LYS A 106 -4.11 14.10 -10.03
C LYS A 106 -4.22 13.35 -8.70
N ASP A 107 -3.14 13.30 -7.92
CA ASP A 107 -3.15 12.64 -6.62
C ASP A 107 -4.01 13.41 -5.62
N GLN A 108 -3.92 14.74 -5.62
CA GLN A 108 -4.74 15.59 -4.77
C GLN A 108 -6.23 15.46 -5.06
N ALA A 109 -6.62 15.24 -6.33
CA ALA A 109 -8.00 14.93 -6.68
C ALA A 109 -8.46 13.58 -6.08
N LEU A 110 -7.60 12.56 -6.11
CA LEU A 110 -7.90 11.27 -5.46
C LEU A 110 -7.96 11.41 -3.93
N ALA A 111 -7.09 12.23 -3.33
CA ALA A 111 -7.12 12.54 -1.90
C ALA A 111 -8.44 13.21 -1.51
N ALA A 112 -8.90 14.18 -2.30
CA ALA A 112 -10.17 14.87 -2.07
C ALA A 112 -11.36 13.90 -2.14
N TRP A 113 -11.37 12.98 -3.12
CA TRP A 113 -12.38 11.94 -3.25
C TRP A 113 -12.39 10.97 -2.05
N LEU A 114 -11.23 10.45 -1.64
CA LEU A 114 -11.13 9.61 -0.44
C LEU A 114 -11.65 10.34 0.80
N LYS A 115 -11.33 11.63 0.90
CA LYS A 115 -11.72 12.47 2.02
C LYS A 115 -13.23 12.65 2.09
N SER A 116 -13.84 13.09 0.98
CA SER A 116 -15.26 13.41 0.93
C SER A 116 -16.13 12.17 1.06
N GLU A 117 -15.79 11.07 0.39
CA GLU A 117 -16.66 9.90 0.30
C GLU A 117 -16.52 8.94 1.50
N TYR A 118 -15.38 8.96 2.20
CA TYR A 118 -15.07 7.96 3.23
C TYR A 118 -14.57 8.58 4.54
N ILE A 119 -13.46 9.31 4.51
CA ILE A 119 -12.75 9.74 5.73
C ILE A 119 -13.62 10.69 6.56
N ASP A 120 -14.29 11.67 5.93
CA ASP A 120 -15.16 12.62 6.63
C ASP A 120 -16.42 11.97 7.22
N HIS A 121 -16.74 10.76 6.76
CA HIS A 121 -17.82 9.92 7.30
C HIS A 121 -17.33 8.92 8.36
N GLY A 122 -16.06 8.98 8.76
CA GLY A 122 -15.47 8.07 9.75
C GLY A 122 -15.19 6.66 9.22
N LYS A 123 -15.22 6.46 7.90
CA LYS A 123 -14.94 5.18 7.25
C LYS A 123 -13.44 5.08 6.98
N LEU A 124 -12.68 4.55 7.93
CA LEU A 124 -11.22 4.53 7.89
C LEU A 124 -10.61 3.16 7.56
N GLY A 125 -11.45 2.14 7.31
CA GLY A 125 -11.03 0.79 7.00
C GLY A 125 -11.34 -0.20 8.12
N VAL A 126 -10.60 -1.31 8.16
CA VAL A 126 -10.81 -2.40 9.12
C VAL A 126 -10.76 -1.91 10.57
N ALA A 127 -9.89 -0.94 10.87
CA ALA A 127 -9.71 -0.41 12.23
C ALA A 127 -10.96 0.27 12.80
N THR A 128 -11.85 0.79 11.96
CA THR A 128 -13.11 1.44 12.36
C THR A 128 -14.34 0.59 12.08
N GLY A 129 -14.16 -0.66 11.62
CA GLY A 129 -15.26 -1.54 11.20
C GLY A 129 -15.89 -1.18 9.86
N GLU A 130 -15.44 -0.11 9.20
CA GLU A 130 -15.96 0.29 7.89
C GLU A 130 -14.93 1.15 7.13
N GLY A 131 -14.77 0.86 5.84
CA GLY A 131 -14.01 1.64 4.86
C GLY A 131 -14.71 1.57 3.51
N PHE A 132 -14.06 0.97 2.51
CA PHE A 132 -14.73 0.57 1.26
C PHE A 132 -15.68 -0.61 1.47
N TYR A 133 -15.41 -1.44 2.47
CA TYR A 133 -16.27 -2.53 2.92
C TYR A 133 -16.69 -2.34 4.37
N THR A 134 -17.76 -3.03 4.77
CA THR A 134 -18.17 -3.15 6.17
C THR A 134 -17.56 -4.41 6.79
N TYR A 135 -17.04 -4.28 8.00
CA TYR A 135 -16.37 -5.32 8.77
C TYR A 135 -17.11 -5.53 10.10
N ASN A 136 -17.25 -6.79 10.50
CA ASN A 136 -17.89 -7.19 11.77
C ASN A 136 -16.84 -7.44 12.85
#